data_AF-A0A955U3D7-F1
#
_entry.id   AF-A0A955U3D7-F1
#
_cell.length_a   1.000
_cell.length_b   1.000
_cell.length_c   1.000
_cell.angle_alpha   90.00
_cell.angle_beta   90.00
_cell.angle_gamma   90.00
#
_symmetry.space_group_name_H-M   'P 1'
#
loop_
_entity.id
_entity.type
_entity.pdbx_description
1 polymer ?
#
loop_
_entity_poly.entity_id
_entity_poly.type
_entity_poly.pdbx_seq_one_letter_code
_entity_poly.pdbx_strand_id
1 'polypeptide(L)'
;MPTATDDLDTLRAQLDEAPLAELTGRFHSHLTVAEVPDAAAFDRLCRRHHAKRTVIDLDRFDDRVQRDVMTTRYHQDDAPGALGRLVDDLRAMCADLEAAGLRVLRVKVEHESLPSLPTYGATRYHEVHVKLDLPEDGYDDVMAWLREQAPATGWVPSRNPNERREGRVLQFVTFRCYEGDRALADERVAEVRARLEARGLRIAEIKRETTVLDTRVDHDAWWLSA
;
A
#
# COMPACT_ATOMS: atom_id res chain seq x y z
N MET A 1 11.56 17.30 14.86
CA MET A 1 11.04 16.75 13.60
C MET A 1 9.53 16.68 13.76
N PRO A 2 8.74 17.00 12.72
CA PRO A 2 7.28 16.86 12.78
C PRO A 2 6.89 15.45 13.23
N THR A 3 5.83 15.34 14.02
CA THR A 3 5.21 14.05 14.37
C THR A 3 4.22 13.67 13.27
N ALA A 4 3.88 12.38 13.15
CA ALA A 4 2.87 11.96 12.18
C ALA A 4 1.49 12.60 12.49
N THR A 5 1.26 12.95 13.75
CA THR A 5 0.09 13.70 14.19
C THR A 5 0.04 15.11 13.58
N ASP A 6 1.18 15.82 13.52
CA ASP A 6 1.27 17.15 12.88
C ASP A 6 0.99 17.07 11.36
N ASP A 7 1.45 15.99 10.72
CA ASP A 7 1.23 15.77 9.30
C ASP A 7 -0.24 15.44 8.99
N LEU A 8 -0.93 14.72 9.89
CA LEU A 8 -2.38 14.46 9.77
C LEU A 8 -3.22 15.73 9.89
N ASP A 9 -2.81 16.69 10.71
CA ASP A 9 -3.49 17.99 10.79
C ASP A 9 -3.32 18.79 9.49
N THR A 10 -2.14 18.70 8.88
CA THR A 10 -1.87 19.29 7.56
C THR A 10 -2.73 18.62 6.47
N LEU A 11 -2.87 17.30 6.50
CA LEU A 11 -3.75 16.58 5.56
C LEU A 11 -5.23 16.83 5.83
N ARG A 12 -5.65 17.06 7.08
CA ARG A 12 -7.04 17.41 7.39
C ARG A 12 -7.48 18.67 6.65
N ALA A 13 -6.60 19.66 6.53
CA ALA A 13 -6.89 20.88 5.76
C ALA A 13 -7.13 20.60 4.26
N GLN A 14 -6.65 19.46 3.73
CA GLN A 14 -6.89 19.03 2.35
C GLN A 14 -8.22 18.28 2.18
N LEU A 15 -8.84 17.80 3.28
CA LEU A 15 -10.09 17.04 3.23
C LEU A 15 -11.31 17.91 2.87
N ASP A 16 -11.20 19.23 3.07
CA ASP A 16 -12.25 20.18 2.72
C ASP A 16 -12.37 20.39 1.20
N GLU A 17 -11.45 19.83 0.40
CA GLU A 17 -11.63 19.72 -1.04
C GLU A 17 -12.88 18.85 -1.34
N ALA A 18 -13.89 19.44 -1.99
CA ALA A 18 -15.17 18.80 -2.30
C ALA A 18 -15.09 17.33 -2.77
N PRO A 19 -14.18 16.92 -3.69
CA PRO A 19 -14.13 15.52 -4.12
C PRO A 19 -13.69 14.54 -3.02
N LEU A 20 -12.99 14.99 -1.97
CA LEU A 20 -12.58 14.14 -0.84
C LEU A 20 -13.65 14.07 0.26
N ALA A 21 -14.33 15.18 0.54
CA ALA A 21 -15.40 15.24 1.54
C ALA A 21 -16.59 14.34 1.19
N GLU A 22 -16.82 14.11 -0.10
CA GLU A 22 -17.88 13.26 -0.64
C GLU A 22 -17.47 11.79 -0.79
N LEU A 23 -16.20 11.42 -0.56
CA LEU A 23 -15.79 10.02 -0.67
C LEU A 23 -16.48 9.16 0.39
N THR A 24 -17.03 8.04 -0.08
CA THR A 24 -17.70 7.01 0.72
C THR A 24 -17.33 5.63 0.20
N GLY A 25 -17.55 4.60 1.01
CA GLY A 25 -17.32 3.21 0.66
C GLY A 25 -16.17 2.59 1.43
N ARG A 26 -15.31 1.84 0.73
CA ARG A 26 -14.23 1.05 1.33
C ARG A 26 -12.91 1.78 1.31
N PHE A 27 -12.37 1.96 2.51
CA PHE A 27 -11.03 2.48 2.71
C PHE A 27 -10.13 1.43 3.35
N HIS A 28 -8.85 1.61 3.12
CA HIS A 28 -7.80 0.81 3.71
C HIS A 28 -6.73 1.76 4.23
N SER A 29 -6.33 1.60 5.50
CA SER A 29 -5.37 2.51 6.13
C SER A 29 -4.13 1.79 6.62
N HIS A 30 -2.99 2.42 6.43
CA HIS A 30 -1.68 1.97 6.87
C HIS A 30 -1.00 3.01 7.75
N LEU A 31 -0.55 2.61 8.94
CA LEU A 31 0.36 3.43 9.76
C LEU A 31 1.69 2.69 9.83
N THR A 32 2.69 3.19 9.12
CA THR A 32 4.05 2.65 9.15
C THR A 32 4.78 3.20 10.37
N VAL A 33 5.43 2.32 11.13
CA VAL A 33 6.24 2.70 12.30
C VAL A 33 7.72 2.47 12.01
N ALA A 34 8.58 3.28 12.64
CA ALA A 34 10.01 3.24 12.39
C ALA A 34 10.63 1.91 12.82
N GLU A 35 10.31 1.48 14.04
CA GLU A 35 10.85 0.29 14.64
C GLU A 35 9.80 -0.33 15.57
N VAL A 36 9.86 -1.66 15.70
CA VAL A 36 9.01 -2.41 16.61
C VAL A 36 9.90 -3.26 17.52
N PRO A 37 10.29 -2.76 18.71
CA PRO A 37 11.19 -3.48 19.61
C PRO A 37 10.51 -4.71 20.25
N ASP A 38 9.20 -4.63 20.48
CA ASP A 38 8.38 -5.74 20.98
C ASP A 38 7.22 -6.01 20.02
N ALA A 39 7.37 -7.04 19.20
CA ALA A 39 6.36 -7.47 18.24
C ALA A 39 5.04 -7.89 18.91
N ALA A 40 5.09 -8.51 20.10
CA ALA A 40 3.90 -8.95 20.80
C ALA A 40 3.12 -7.78 21.40
N ALA A 41 3.82 -6.77 21.91
CA ALA A 41 3.20 -5.50 22.33
C ALA A 41 2.55 -4.78 21.15
N PHE A 42 3.24 -4.69 20.02
CA PHE A 42 2.67 -4.08 18.81
C PHE A 42 1.44 -4.84 18.31
N ASP A 43 1.47 -6.18 18.31
CA ASP A 43 0.31 -7.01 17.95
C ASP A 43 -0.90 -6.76 18.90
N ARG A 44 -0.66 -6.54 20.19
CA ARG A 44 -1.74 -6.16 21.14
C ARG A 44 -2.32 -4.79 20.81
N LEU A 45 -1.47 -3.82 20.47
CA LEU A 45 -1.91 -2.48 20.05
C LEU A 45 -2.71 -2.54 18.75
N CYS A 46 -2.23 -3.26 17.73
CA CYS A 46 -2.96 -3.46 16.48
C CYS A 46 -4.37 -4.02 16.76
N ARG A 47 -4.47 -5.08 17.58
CA ARG A 47 -5.77 -5.68 17.94
C ARG A 47 -6.71 -4.71 18.64
N ARG A 48 -6.19 -3.87 19.54
CA ARG A 48 -6.99 -2.84 20.24
C ARG A 48 -7.64 -1.85 19.26
N HIS A 49 -6.97 -1.56 18.15
CA HIS A 49 -7.48 -0.68 17.09
C HIS A 49 -8.17 -1.44 15.94
N HIS A 50 -8.48 -2.74 16.11
CA HIS A 50 -9.03 -3.59 15.05
C HIS A 50 -8.19 -3.62 13.76
N ALA A 51 -6.88 -3.45 13.90
CA ALA A 51 -5.91 -3.53 12.83
C ALA A 51 -5.14 -4.86 12.89
N LYS A 52 -4.63 -5.31 11.74
CA LYS A 52 -3.60 -6.36 11.67
C LYS A 52 -2.21 -5.72 11.62
N ARG A 53 -1.20 -6.42 12.14
CA ARG A 53 0.20 -6.11 11.83
C ARG A 53 0.53 -6.63 10.44
N THR A 54 1.09 -5.77 9.60
CA THR A 54 1.58 -6.12 8.27
C THR A 54 3.07 -5.80 8.21
N VAL A 55 3.84 -6.72 7.65
CA VAL A 55 5.27 -6.54 7.36
C VAL A 55 5.45 -6.73 5.87
N ILE A 56 5.97 -5.73 5.19
CA ILE A 56 6.28 -5.78 3.76
C ILE A 56 7.77 -5.58 3.61
N ASP A 57 8.43 -6.55 2.97
CA ASP A 57 9.82 -6.43 2.55
C ASP A 57 9.81 -6.30 1.02
N LEU A 58 10.22 -5.16 0.51
CA LEU A 58 10.28 -4.89 -0.92
C LEU A 58 11.68 -5.18 -1.46
N ASP A 59 11.76 -5.82 -2.62
CA ASP A 59 13.02 -6.14 -3.30
C ASP A 59 13.32 -5.07 -4.36
N ARG A 60 14.51 -4.45 -4.30
CA ARG A 60 14.98 -3.58 -5.37
C ARG A 60 15.99 -4.22 -6.31
N PHE A 61 16.22 -5.52 -6.14
CA PHE A 61 17.05 -6.32 -7.03
C PHE A 61 18.53 -5.90 -7.13
N ASP A 62 18.98 -5.02 -6.22
CA ASP A 62 20.35 -4.52 -6.09
C ASP A 62 20.85 -4.60 -4.62
N ASP A 63 20.41 -5.64 -3.91
CA ASP A 63 20.66 -5.90 -2.48
C ASP A 63 20.05 -4.89 -1.50
N ARG A 64 19.43 -3.79 -1.97
CA ARG A 64 18.65 -2.89 -1.11
C ARG A 64 17.30 -3.51 -0.77
N VAL A 65 16.91 -3.38 0.51
CA VAL A 65 15.61 -3.81 1.03
C VAL A 65 14.97 -2.67 1.79
N GLN A 66 13.71 -2.38 1.48
CA GLN A 66 12.86 -1.60 2.35
C GLN A 66 11.94 -2.54 3.11
N ARG A 67 12.09 -2.56 4.44
CA ARG A 67 11.18 -3.25 5.35
C ARG A 67 10.25 -2.22 5.99
N ASP A 68 8.96 -2.34 5.69
CA ASP A 68 7.93 -1.56 6.32
C ASP A 68 7.15 -2.44 7.31
N VAL A 69 7.12 -2.01 8.57
CA VAL A 69 6.25 -2.59 9.60
C VAL A 69 5.12 -1.60 9.85
N MET A 70 3.88 -2.05 9.66
CA MET A 70 2.72 -1.17 9.69
C MET A 70 1.52 -1.82 10.34
N THR A 71 0.61 -0.99 10.82
CA THR A 71 -0.76 -1.43 11.08
C THR A 71 -1.56 -1.37 9.79
N THR A 72 -2.53 -2.26 9.64
CA THR A 72 -3.38 -2.31 8.47
C THR A 72 -4.83 -2.53 8.89
N ARG A 73 -5.74 -1.66 8.45
CA ARG A 73 -7.16 -1.72 8.82
C ARG A 73 -8.05 -1.38 7.64
N TYR A 74 -9.14 -2.13 7.50
CA TYR A 74 -10.19 -1.89 6.52
C TYR A 74 -11.33 -1.14 7.18
N HIS A 75 -11.94 -0.24 6.42
CA HIS A 75 -13.05 0.60 6.85
C HIS A 75 -14.12 0.57 5.78
N GLN A 76 -15.39 0.53 6.20
CA GLN A 76 -16.55 0.66 5.33
C GLN A 76 -17.42 1.75 5.92
N ASP A 77 -17.63 2.84 5.19
CA ASP A 77 -18.51 3.92 5.61
C ASP A 77 -19.12 4.60 4.37
N ASP A 78 -20.43 4.38 4.20
CA ASP A 78 -21.19 4.85 3.04
C ASP A 78 -21.79 6.26 3.24
N ALA A 79 -21.52 6.92 4.38
CA ALA A 79 -22.06 8.24 4.68
C ALA A 79 -21.07 9.38 4.33
N PRO A 80 -21.57 10.55 3.86
CA PRO A 80 -20.73 11.72 3.60
C PRO A 80 -19.81 12.07 4.79
N GLY A 81 -18.61 12.57 4.49
CA GLY A 81 -17.59 12.84 5.50
C GLY A 81 -16.92 11.60 6.12
N ALA A 82 -17.08 10.42 5.51
CA ALA A 82 -16.44 9.17 5.93
C ALA A 82 -14.92 9.33 6.10
N LEU A 83 -14.25 9.95 5.12
CA LEU A 83 -12.81 10.17 5.16
C LEU A 83 -12.39 11.08 6.33
N GLY A 84 -13.20 12.08 6.68
CA GLY A 84 -12.96 12.95 7.84
C GLY A 84 -13.01 12.19 9.16
N ARG A 85 -14.04 11.37 9.35
CA ARG A 85 -14.16 10.48 10.53
C ARG A 85 -13.01 9.48 10.61
N LEU A 86 -12.62 8.92 9.47
CA LEU A 86 -11.47 8.03 9.37
C LEU A 86 -10.18 8.74 9.83
N VAL A 87 -9.93 9.97 9.39
CA VAL A 87 -8.75 10.74 9.81
C VAL A 87 -8.75 11.03 11.31
N ASP A 88 -9.91 11.32 11.91
CA ASP A 88 -10.04 11.47 13.36
C ASP A 88 -9.68 10.19 14.12
N ASP A 89 -10.13 9.03 13.63
CA ASP A 89 -9.79 7.71 14.20
C ASP A 89 -8.29 7.39 14.04
N LEU A 90 -7.70 7.68 12.87
CA LEU A 90 -6.27 7.49 12.62
C LEU A 90 -5.40 8.40 13.51
N ARG A 91 -5.86 9.61 13.82
CA ARG A 91 -5.18 10.50 14.78
C ARG A 91 -5.14 9.88 16.17
N ALA A 92 -6.27 9.36 16.66
CA ALA A 92 -6.33 8.69 17.95
C ALA A 92 -5.38 7.48 17.99
N MET A 93 -5.34 6.71 16.89
CA MET A 93 -4.42 5.58 16.77
C MET A 93 -2.95 6.00 16.73
N CYS A 94 -2.59 7.10 16.05
CA CYS A 94 -1.23 7.63 16.06
C CYS A 94 -0.80 8.01 17.48
N ALA A 95 -1.64 8.75 18.21
CA ALA A 95 -1.36 9.14 19.59
C ALA A 95 -1.17 7.92 20.51
N ASP A 96 -1.98 6.87 20.34
CA ASP A 96 -1.87 5.62 21.09
C ASP A 96 -0.57 4.85 20.78
N LEU A 97 -0.12 4.84 19.52
CA LEU A 97 1.16 4.25 19.13
C LEU A 97 2.35 5.05 19.69
N GLU A 98 2.30 6.37 19.59
CA GLU A 98 3.33 7.27 20.10
C GLU A 98 3.45 7.19 21.63
N ALA A 99 2.32 7.12 22.35
CA ALA A 99 2.28 6.91 23.79
C ALA A 99 2.89 5.56 24.21
N ALA A 100 2.85 4.55 23.33
CA ALA A 100 3.51 3.26 23.52
C ALA A 100 5.01 3.28 23.11
N GLY A 101 5.56 4.44 22.76
CA GLY A 101 6.96 4.60 22.33
C GLY A 101 7.23 4.19 20.89
N LEU A 102 6.18 3.99 20.07
CA LEU A 102 6.32 3.65 18.66
C LEU A 102 6.25 4.93 17.82
N ARG A 103 7.35 5.24 17.12
CA ARG A 103 7.38 6.40 16.22
C ARG A 103 6.67 6.08 14.90
N VAL A 104 5.56 6.76 14.64
CA VAL A 104 4.86 6.68 13.34
C VAL A 104 5.64 7.48 12.30
N LEU A 105 5.88 6.88 11.13
CA LEU A 105 6.62 7.46 10.00
C LEU A 105 5.74 7.93 8.87
N ARG A 106 4.61 7.25 8.64
CA ARG A 106 3.73 7.47 7.51
C ARG A 106 2.32 7.04 7.87
N VAL A 107 1.33 7.84 7.49
CA VAL A 107 -0.07 7.45 7.45
C VAL A 107 -0.52 7.49 6.00
N LYS A 108 -0.99 6.34 5.50
CA LYS A 108 -1.53 6.19 4.14
C LYS A 108 -2.98 5.73 4.23
N VAL A 109 -3.86 6.35 3.46
CA VAL A 109 -5.25 5.92 3.25
C VAL A 109 -5.47 5.68 1.77
N GLU A 110 -6.01 4.51 1.48
CA GLU A 110 -6.36 4.04 0.16
C GLU A 110 -7.86 3.80 0.06
N HIS A 111 -8.39 3.92 -1.15
CA HIS A 111 -9.79 3.66 -1.47
C HIS A 111 -9.89 2.53 -2.50
N GLU A 112 -10.70 1.51 -2.22
CA GLU A 112 -10.81 0.30 -3.06
C GLU A 112 -11.61 0.55 -4.37
N SER A 113 -12.40 1.62 -4.45
CA SER A 113 -13.36 1.83 -5.54
C SER A 113 -12.82 2.61 -6.75
N LEU A 114 -11.52 2.93 -6.80
CA LEU A 114 -10.92 3.81 -7.83
C LEU A 114 -11.81 5.04 -8.13
N PRO A 115 -12.01 5.91 -7.11
CA PRO A 115 -12.92 7.03 -7.26
C PRO A 115 -12.43 7.90 -8.43
N SER A 116 -13.36 8.46 -9.21
CA SER A 116 -13.02 9.37 -10.30
C SER A 116 -12.53 10.70 -9.72
N LEU A 117 -11.27 10.73 -9.27
CA LEU A 117 -10.62 11.93 -8.76
C LEU A 117 -9.92 12.66 -9.93
N PRO A 118 -10.04 14.00 -10.01
CA PRO A 118 -9.71 14.74 -11.24
C PRO A 118 -8.22 14.77 -11.62
N THR A 119 -7.28 14.38 -10.76
CA THR A 119 -5.89 14.04 -11.16
C THR A 119 -5.12 13.47 -9.98
N TYR A 120 -4.22 12.54 -10.27
CA TYR A 120 -3.22 12.01 -9.33
C TYR A 120 -2.09 13.05 -9.20
N GLY A 121 -2.12 13.81 -8.12
CA GLY A 121 -1.08 14.78 -7.77
C GLY A 121 0.03 14.15 -6.91
N ALA A 122 0.94 14.96 -6.39
CA ALA A 122 2.09 14.48 -5.60
C ALA A 122 1.71 13.56 -4.42
N THR A 123 0.49 13.61 -3.89
CA THR A 123 0.03 12.82 -2.73
C THR A 123 -1.09 11.83 -3.02
N ARG A 124 -1.52 11.73 -4.29
CA ARG A 124 -2.64 10.84 -4.70
C ARG A 124 -2.19 10.07 -5.91
N TYR A 125 -2.23 8.75 -5.86
CA TYR A 125 -1.77 7.90 -6.95
C TYR A 125 -2.52 6.57 -6.94
N HIS A 126 -2.48 5.85 -8.05
CA HIS A 126 -3.00 4.50 -8.12
C HIS A 126 -1.95 3.49 -7.68
N GLU A 127 -2.36 2.52 -6.87
CA GLU A 127 -1.56 1.36 -6.50
C GLU A 127 -2.28 0.10 -7.00
N VAL A 128 -1.51 -0.78 -7.65
CA VAL A 128 -2.03 -2.05 -8.15
C VAL A 128 -1.24 -3.18 -7.54
N HIS A 129 -1.94 -4.11 -6.92
CA HIS A 129 -1.39 -5.33 -6.37
C HIS A 129 -1.82 -6.52 -7.22
N VAL A 130 -0.85 -7.20 -7.81
CA VAL A 130 -1.04 -8.45 -8.53
C VAL A 130 -0.58 -9.60 -7.64
N LYS A 131 -1.50 -10.51 -7.33
CA LYS A 131 -1.22 -11.75 -6.59
C LYS A 131 -1.02 -12.87 -7.59
N LEU A 132 0.21 -13.35 -7.70
CA LEU A 132 0.59 -14.50 -8.50
C LEU A 132 0.51 -15.77 -7.67
N ASP A 133 0.02 -16.84 -8.30
CA ASP A 133 -0.02 -18.16 -7.72
C ASP A 133 1.01 -19.04 -8.45
N LEU A 134 2.18 -19.18 -7.83
CA LEU A 134 3.36 -19.79 -8.45
C LEU A 134 3.58 -21.21 -7.91
N PRO A 135 4.00 -22.17 -8.74
CA PRO A 135 4.59 -23.40 -8.23
C PRO A 135 5.86 -23.06 -7.44
N GLU A 136 6.11 -23.79 -6.35
CA GLU A 136 7.35 -23.66 -5.59
C GLU A 136 8.56 -24.16 -6.40
N ASP A 137 8.33 -25.21 -7.21
CA ASP A 137 9.27 -25.61 -8.26
C ASP A 137 9.32 -24.53 -9.36
N GLY A 138 10.52 -24.01 -9.63
CA GLY A 138 10.73 -22.90 -10.56
C GLY A 138 10.42 -21.50 -10.00
N TYR A 139 10.11 -21.36 -8.71
CA TYR A 139 9.87 -20.05 -8.09
C TYR A 139 11.03 -19.07 -8.33
N ASP A 140 12.27 -19.51 -8.17
CA ASP A 140 13.45 -18.66 -8.33
C ASP A 140 13.64 -18.17 -9.77
N ASP A 141 13.32 -19.01 -10.77
CA ASP A 141 13.31 -18.64 -12.19
C ASP A 141 12.27 -17.56 -12.49
N VAL A 142 11.05 -17.74 -11.95
CA VAL A 142 9.99 -16.74 -12.09
C VAL A 142 10.39 -15.44 -11.40
N MET A 143 10.97 -15.50 -10.21
CA MET A 143 11.44 -14.30 -9.50
C MET A 143 12.55 -13.60 -10.28
N ALA A 144 13.53 -14.33 -10.82
CA ALA A 144 14.59 -13.77 -11.67
C ALA A 144 14.01 -13.05 -12.89
N TRP A 145 13.05 -13.66 -13.58
CA TRP A 145 12.35 -13.05 -14.70
C TRP A 145 11.56 -11.80 -14.27
N LEU A 146 10.85 -11.83 -13.14
CA LEU A 146 10.18 -10.65 -12.60
C LEU A 146 11.19 -9.51 -12.36
N ARG A 147 12.39 -9.79 -11.85
CA ARG A 147 13.44 -8.77 -11.68
C ARG A 147 13.85 -8.15 -13.01
N GLU A 148 14.08 -8.99 -14.03
CA GLU A 148 14.50 -8.56 -15.36
C GLU A 148 13.47 -7.63 -16.03
N GLN A 149 12.18 -7.89 -15.85
CA GLN A 149 11.11 -7.09 -16.46
C GLN A 149 10.82 -5.78 -15.71
N ALA A 150 11.25 -5.65 -14.46
CA ALA A 150 10.89 -4.52 -13.60
C ALA A 150 11.20 -3.13 -14.18
N PRO A 151 12.33 -2.90 -14.88
CA PRO A 151 12.59 -1.60 -15.51
C PRO A 151 11.58 -1.22 -16.59
N ALA A 152 11.01 -2.21 -17.29
CA ALA A 152 10.05 -1.97 -18.37
C ALA A 152 8.60 -1.81 -17.85
N THR A 153 8.26 -2.49 -16.76
CA THR A 153 6.89 -2.52 -16.21
C THR A 153 6.71 -1.58 -15.02
N GLY A 154 7.79 -1.16 -14.36
CA GLY A 154 7.76 -0.42 -13.10
C GLY A 154 7.26 -1.25 -11.91
N TRP A 155 7.18 -2.58 -12.05
CA TRP A 155 6.70 -3.43 -10.95
C TRP A 155 7.77 -3.72 -9.91
N VAL A 156 7.33 -4.09 -8.71
CA VAL A 156 8.18 -4.46 -7.59
C VAL A 156 7.55 -5.65 -6.87
N PRO A 157 8.19 -6.83 -6.89
CA PRO A 157 7.75 -7.97 -6.12
C PRO A 157 8.16 -7.85 -4.65
N SER A 158 7.33 -8.41 -3.78
CA SER A 158 7.68 -8.61 -2.37
C SER A 158 8.79 -9.65 -2.22
N ARG A 159 9.73 -9.47 -1.28
CA ARG A 159 10.69 -10.49 -0.83
C ARG A 159 10.06 -11.55 0.05
N ASN A 160 8.96 -11.21 0.73
CA ASN A 160 8.24 -12.12 1.59
C ASN A 160 7.00 -12.62 0.84
N PRO A 161 6.98 -13.89 0.38
CA PRO A 161 5.76 -14.47 -0.15
C PRO A 161 4.70 -14.47 0.94
N ASN A 162 3.48 -14.08 0.57
CA ASN A 162 2.40 -13.89 1.53
C ASN A 162 1.92 -15.21 2.13
N GLU A 163 1.96 -16.27 1.33
CA GLU A 163 1.51 -17.59 1.73
C GLU A 163 2.28 -18.65 0.94
N ARG A 164 2.71 -19.70 1.64
CA ARG A 164 3.20 -20.93 1.03
C ARG A 164 2.30 -22.07 1.46
N ARG A 165 1.69 -22.77 0.50
CA ARG A 165 0.81 -23.92 0.77
C ARG A 165 0.90 -24.93 -0.35
N GLU A 166 0.98 -26.21 0.01
CA GLU A 166 0.84 -27.34 -0.93
C GLU A 166 1.76 -27.24 -2.18
N GLY A 167 3.03 -26.87 -1.98
CA GLY A 167 3.99 -26.71 -3.09
C GLY A 167 3.71 -25.49 -3.99
N ARG A 168 2.93 -24.53 -3.50
CA ARG A 168 2.60 -23.27 -4.18
C ARG A 168 2.96 -22.07 -3.32
N VAL A 169 3.29 -20.98 -3.97
CA VAL A 169 3.71 -19.71 -3.38
C VAL A 169 2.82 -18.59 -3.90
N LEU A 170 2.16 -17.87 -3.00
CA LEU A 170 1.45 -16.63 -3.35
C LEU A 170 2.43 -15.45 -3.29
N GLN A 171 2.79 -14.96 -4.47
CA GLN A 171 3.75 -13.88 -4.66
C GLN A 171 3.02 -12.60 -5.03
N PHE A 172 3.27 -11.52 -4.31
CA PHE A 172 2.78 -10.20 -4.68
C PHE A 172 3.76 -9.47 -5.59
N VAL A 173 3.21 -8.81 -6.60
CA VAL A 173 3.89 -7.86 -7.49
C VAL A 173 3.06 -6.58 -7.45
N THR A 174 3.69 -5.47 -7.11
CA THR A 174 2.98 -4.18 -6.97
C THR A 174 3.57 -3.16 -7.93
N PHE A 175 2.76 -2.28 -8.48
CA PHE A 175 3.22 -1.10 -9.21
C PHE A 175 2.34 0.10 -8.88
N ARG A 176 2.86 1.30 -9.12
CA ARG A 176 2.18 2.56 -8.83
C ARG A 176 2.13 3.46 -10.05
N CYS A 177 1.00 4.10 -10.26
CA CYS A 177 0.81 5.12 -11.29
C CYS A 177 0.61 6.47 -10.60
N TYR A 178 1.69 7.26 -10.53
CA TYR A 178 1.69 8.61 -9.95
C TYR A 178 1.16 9.68 -10.90
N GLU A 179 1.10 9.36 -12.19
CA GLU A 179 0.65 10.29 -13.23
C GLU A 179 -0.55 9.70 -13.99
N GLY A 180 -1.33 10.59 -14.60
CA GLY A 180 -2.45 10.25 -15.46
C GLY A 180 -3.79 10.15 -14.71
N ASP A 181 -4.66 9.29 -15.22
CA ASP A 181 -6.00 9.06 -14.71
C ASP A 181 -6.28 7.55 -14.57
N ARG A 182 -7.53 7.22 -14.23
CA ARG A 182 -7.98 5.84 -14.08
C ARG A 182 -7.84 5.04 -15.38
N ALA A 183 -8.08 5.64 -16.55
CA ALA A 183 -7.99 4.93 -17.81
C ALA A 183 -6.55 4.50 -18.09
N LEU A 184 -5.59 5.40 -17.85
CA LEU A 184 -4.17 5.06 -17.98
C LEU A 184 -3.75 3.96 -17.00
N ALA A 185 -4.23 3.99 -15.75
CA ALA A 185 -3.97 2.92 -14.80
C ALA A 185 -4.55 1.57 -15.26
N ASP A 186 -5.77 1.56 -15.82
CA ASP A 186 -6.40 0.35 -16.37
C ASP A 186 -5.63 -0.18 -17.60
N GLU A 187 -5.10 0.68 -18.46
CA GLU A 187 -4.20 0.28 -19.57
C GLU A 187 -2.92 -0.38 -19.06
N ARG A 188 -2.29 0.19 -18.02
CA ARG A 188 -1.11 -0.41 -17.38
C ARG A 188 -1.40 -1.77 -16.76
N VAL A 189 -2.56 -1.92 -16.11
CA VAL A 189 -3.03 -3.22 -15.60
C VAL A 189 -3.16 -4.24 -16.73
N ALA A 190 -3.76 -3.84 -17.86
CA ALA A 190 -3.91 -4.72 -19.03
C ALA A 190 -2.55 -5.14 -19.60
N GLU A 191 -1.59 -4.22 -19.70
CA GLU A 191 -0.22 -4.51 -20.15
C GLU A 191 0.48 -5.53 -19.23
N VAL A 192 0.47 -5.28 -17.92
CA VAL A 192 1.09 -6.16 -16.92
C VAL A 192 0.45 -7.55 -16.96
N ARG A 193 -0.89 -7.60 -17.03
CA ARG A 193 -1.63 -8.86 -17.15
C ARG A 193 -1.20 -9.65 -18.39
N ALA A 194 -1.16 -9.01 -19.55
CA ALA A 194 -0.78 -9.67 -20.80
C ALA A 194 0.65 -10.24 -20.74
N ARG A 195 1.60 -9.51 -20.14
CA ARG A 195 2.99 -9.98 -19.96
C ARG A 195 3.08 -11.20 -19.05
N LEU A 196 2.38 -11.19 -17.92
CA LEU A 196 2.35 -12.31 -16.97
C LEU A 196 1.71 -13.56 -17.60
N GLU A 197 0.59 -13.38 -18.30
CA GLU A 197 -0.12 -14.47 -18.99
C GLU A 197 0.70 -15.03 -20.15
N ALA A 198 1.39 -14.19 -20.92
CA ALA A 198 2.29 -14.64 -21.99
C ALA A 198 3.47 -15.48 -21.46
N ARG A 199 3.90 -15.24 -20.21
CA ARG A 199 4.91 -16.07 -19.51
C ARG A 199 4.33 -17.37 -18.93
N GLY A 200 3.01 -17.56 -19.01
CA GLY A 200 2.30 -18.70 -18.45
C GLY A 200 2.07 -18.60 -16.94
N LEU A 201 2.18 -17.41 -16.35
CA LEU A 201 2.00 -17.22 -14.91
C LEU A 201 0.52 -17.13 -14.55
N ARG A 202 0.11 -17.85 -13.49
CA ARG A 202 -1.26 -17.79 -12.97
C ARG A 202 -1.43 -16.56 -12.09
N ILE A 203 -2.35 -15.69 -12.49
CA ILE A 203 -2.79 -14.55 -11.67
C ILE A 203 -3.97 -15.02 -10.82
N ALA A 204 -3.80 -14.99 -9.49
CA ALA A 204 -4.87 -15.31 -8.55
C ALA A 204 -5.81 -14.11 -8.32
N GLU A 205 -5.26 -12.91 -8.29
CA GLU A 205 -6.02 -11.69 -8.00
C GLU A 205 -5.28 -10.46 -8.54
N ILE A 206 -6.04 -9.47 -9.00
CA ILE A 206 -5.55 -8.11 -9.24
C ILE A 206 -6.41 -7.17 -8.40
N LYS A 207 -5.79 -6.53 -7.41
CA LYS A 207 -6.41 -5.49 -6.60
C LYS A 207 -5.92 -4.12 -7.08
N ARG A 208 -6.84 -3.17 -7.19
CA ARG A 208 -6.56 -1.79 -7.59
C ARG A 208 -7.06 -0.87 -6.48
N GLU A 209 -6.21 0.04 -6.05
CA GLU A 209 -6.49 0.97 -4.97
C GLU A 209 -6.04 2.38 -5.38
N THR A 210 -6.69 3.40 -4.85
CA THR A 210 -6.27 4.79 -5.00
C THR A 210 -5.82 5.32 -3.66
N THR A 211 -4.56 5.73 -3.55
CA THR A 211 -4.10 6.50 -2.39
C THR A 211 -4.79 7.86 -2.41
N VAL A 212 -5.60 8.12 -1.39
CA VAL A 212 -6.36 9.38 -1.23
C VAL A 212 -5.68 10.31 -0.23
N LEU A 213 -4.93 9.76 0.73
CA LEU A 213 -4.13 10.49 1.70
C LEU A 213 -2.80 9.78 1.91
N ASP A 214 -1.73 10.54 1.99
CA ASP A 214 -0.41 10.05 2.32
C ASP A 214 0.42 11.15 2.98
N THR A 215 0.84 10.94 4.23
CA THR A 215 1.67 11.93 4.93
C THR A 215 3.10 11.94 4.46
N ARG A 216 3.55 10.91 3.73
CA ARG A 216 4.97 10.72 3.41
C ARG A 216 5.21 9.99 2.09
N VAL A 217 4.91 10.68 0.98
CA VAL A 217 5.10 10.14 -0.38
C VAL A 217 6.58 9.95 -0.71
N ASP A 218 7.48 10.75 -0.14
CA ASP A 218 8.93 10.56 -0.26
C ASP A 218 9.41 9.24 0.34
N HIS A 219 8.62 8.58 1.21
CA HIS A 219 8.87 7.20 1.62
C HIS A 219 8.83 6.24 0.41
N ASP A 220 8.15 6.64 -0.66
CA ASP A 220 8.15 5.95 -1.94
C ASP A 220 9.24 6.44 -2.90
N ALA A 221 10.09 7.38 -2.53
CA ALA A 221 11.27 7.72 -3.33
C ALA A 221 12.14 6.48 -3.58
N TRP A 222 12.12 5.52 -2.65
CA TRP A 222 12.71 4.21 -2.84
C TRP A 222 12.11 3.44 -4.02
N TRP A 223 10.82 3.61 -4.34
CA TRP A 223 10.21 3.05 -5.56
C TRP A 223 10.65 3.78 -6.82
N LEU A 224 10.83 5.09 -6.75
CA LEU A 224 11.02 5.96 -7.91
C LEU A 224 12.49 6.14 -8.37
N SER A 225 13.47 5.89 -7.50
CA SER A 225 14.88 6.23 -7.74
C SER A 225 15.70 5.07 -8.30
N ALA A 226 15.62 4.83 -9.62
CA ALA A 226 16.39 3.81 -10.37
C ALA A 226 17.78 3.49 -9.79
#